data_AF-A0A2E8WDG1-F1
#
_entry.id   AF-A0A2E8WDG1-F1
#
_cell.length_a   1.000
_cell.length_b   1.000
_cell.length_c   1.000
_cell.angle_alpha   90.00
_cell.angle_beta   90.00
_cell.angle_gamma   90.00
#
_symmetry.space_group_name_H-M   'P 1'
#
loop_
_entity.id
_entity.type
_entity.pdbx_description
1 polymer ?
#
loop_
_entity_poly.entity_id
_entity_poly.type
_entity_poly.pdbx_seq_one_letter_code
_entity_poly.pdbx_strand_id
1 'polypeptide(L)' 'MHASEDIEVNTKKIVSYLKSLAKERVDVAAFHKGVLFGYSCRPAFWWRFDMGRIEKAERQILRSCRQQKIEAVVGTVHE' A
#
# COMPACT_ATOMS: atom_id res chain seq x y z
N MET A 1 5.68 9.85 0.98
CA MET A 1 4.21 9.75 1.04
C MET A 1 3.79 9.64 2.51
N HIS A 2 2.76 10.37 2.95
CA HIS A 2 2.19 10.21 4.30
C HIS A 2 0.98 9.25 4.24
N ALA A 3 0.97 8.21 5.08
CA ALA A 3 -0.12 7.24 5.18
C ALA A 3 -1.10 7.62 6.31
N SER A 4 -2.41 7.52 6.05
CA SER A 4 -3.46 7.69 7.05
C SER A 4 -3.94 6.33 7.60
N GLU A 5 -4.91 6.33 8.53
CA GLU A 5 -5.57 5.11 9.00
C GLU A 5 -6.54 4.48 7.98
N ASP A 6 -6.65 5.05 6.78
CA ASP A 6 -7.58 4.61 5.74
C ASP A 6 -6.85 3.79 4.66
N ILE A 7 -7.10 2.48 4.68
CA ILE A 7 -6.44 1.49 3.83
C ILE A 7 -6.71 1.76 2.35
N GLU A 8 -7.95 2.06 1.99
CA GLU A 8 -8.36 2.26 0.60
C GLU A 8 -7.78 3.55 0.03
N VAL A 9 -7.75 4.63 0.82
CA VAL A 9 -7.12 5.90 0.42
C VAL A 9 -5.63 5.72 0.19
N ASN A 10 -4.94 5.04 1.11
CA ASN A 10 -3.51 4.78 0.97
C ASN A 10 -3.21 3.88 -0.23
N THR A 11 -4.02 2.84 -0.45
CA THR A 11 -3.89 1.94 -1.61
C THR A 11 -4.01 2.70 -2.93
N LYS A 12 -5.01 3.59 -3.05
CA LYS A 12 -5.19 4.44 -4.24
C LYS A 12 -3.97 5.33 -4.48
N LYS A 13 -3.40 5.90 -3.41
CA LYS A 13 -2.17 6.70 -3.51
C LYS A 13 -1.00 5.85 -4.00
N ILE A 14 -0.75 4.69 -3.40
CA ILE A 14 0.34 3.78 -3.82
C ILE A 14 0.21 3.41 -5.28
N VAL A 15 -0.98 3.00 -5.72
CA VAL A 15 -1.26 2.67 -7.14
C VAL A 15 -0.99 3.86 -8.06
N SER A 16 -1.38 5.07 -7.65
CA SER A 16 -1.08 6.28 -8.43
C SER A 16 0.42 6.55 -8.50
N TYR A 17 1.16 6.36 -7.41
CA TYR A 17 2.61 6.53 -7.38
C TYR A 17 3.30 5.52 -8.29
N LEU A 18 2.93 4.24 -8.23
CA LEU A 18 3.48 3.20 -9.10
C LEU A 18 3.31 3.54 -10.58
N LYS A 19 2.17 4.09 -10.97
CA LYS A 19 1.93 4.56 -12.35
C LYS A 19 2.86 5.71 -12.74
N SER A 20 3.11 6.67 -11.85
CA SER A 20 4.02 7.78 -12.12
C SER A 20 5.47 7.29 -12.21
N LEU A 21 5.92 6.47 -11.26
CA LEU A 21 7.27 5.91 -11.23
C LEU A 21 7.57 5.04 -12.46
N ALA A 22 6.59 4.26 -12.93
CA ALA A 22 6.73 3.49 -14.16
C ALA A 22 6.94 4.38 -15.40
N LYS A 23 6.30 5.56 -15.47
CA LYS A 23 6.55 6.54 -16.55
C LYS A 23 7.97 7.10 -16.50
N GLU A 24 8.52 7.21 -15.31
CA GLU A 24 9.90 7.62 -15.05
C GLU A 24 10.91 6.47 -15.25
N ARG A 25 10.44 5.28 -15.66
CA ARG A 25 11.24 4.07 -15.89
C ARG A 25 11.97 3.57 -14.63
N VAL A 26 11.35 3.74 -13.47
CA VAL A 26 11.83 3.13 -12.22
C VAL A 26 11.52 1.65 -12.23
N ASP A 27 12.50 0.81 -11.91
CA ASP A 27 12.34 -0.65 -11.87
C ASP A 27 11.71 -1.15 -10.55
N VAL A 28 12.07 -0.53 -9.42
CA VAL A 28 11.65 -0.94 -8.09
C VAL A 28 11.22 0.25 -7.24
N ALA A 29 10.01 0.18 -6.66
CA ALA A 29 9.49 1.15 -5.71
C ALA A 29 9.43 0.59 -4.29
N ALA A 30 10.13 1.21 -3.34
CA ALA A 30 10.08 0.82 -1.93
C ALA A 30 9.20 1.79 -1.12
N PHE A 31 8.29 1.23 -0.32
CA PHE A 31 7.39 1.98 0.56
C PHE A 31 7.69 1.67 2.03
N HIS A 32 7.50 2.66 2.89
CA HIS A 32 7.79 2.53 4.32
C HIS A 32 6.88 1.51 5.04
N LYS A 33 7.26 1.10 6.25
CA LYS A 33 6.44 0.25 7.12
C LYS A 33 5.07 0.88 7.39
N GLY A 34 4.01 0.09 7.33
CA GLY A 34 2.65 0.53 7.61
C GLY A 34 2.09 1.50 6.58
N VAL A 35 2.60 1.49 5.33
CA VAL A 35 2.12 2.41 4.28
C VAL A 35 0.64 2.18 3.95
N LEU A 36 0.12 0.98 4.19
CA LEU A 36 -1.29 0.66 3.94
C LEU A 36 -2.22 1.26 5.00
N PHE A 37 -1.83 1.31 6.27
CA PHE A 37 -2.75 1.61 7.37
C PHE A 37 -2.26 2.74 8.31
N GLY A 38 -1.12 3.35 8.01
CA GLY A 38 -0.50 4.35 8.85
C GLY A 38 0.09 3.75 10.14
N TYR A 39 0.94 4.52 10.82
CA TYR A 39 1.47 4.10 12.11
C TYR A 39 0.51 4.58 13.21
N SER A 40 -0.46 3.73 13.60
CA SER A 40 -1.40 4.05 14.67
C SER A 40 -1.11 3.27 15.94
N CYS A 41 -0.86 3.98 17.04
CA CYS A 41 -0.75 3.40 18.38
C CYS A 41 -2.12 3.30 19.09
N ARG A 42 -3.23 3.55 18.39
CA ARG A 42 -4.57 3.60 18.98
C ARG A 42 -5.19 2.19 19.02
N PRO A 43 -5.52 1.62 20.19
CA PRO A 43 -6.14 0.30 20.26
C PRO A 43 -7.46 0.19 19.49
N ALA A 44 -8.26 1.27 19.47
CA ALA A 44 -9.53 1.33 18.75
C ALA A 44 -9.38 1.13 17.23
N PHE A 45 -8.24 1.52 16.66
CA PHE A 45 -7.92 1.24 15.26
C PHE A 45 -7.74 -0.27 15.05
N TRP A 46 -6.91 -0.89 15.88
CA TRP A 46 -6.59 -2.31 15.80
C TRP A 46 -7.80 -3.22 16.08
N TRP A 47 -8.71 -2.84 16.97
CA TRP A 47 -9.95 -3.60 17.21
C TRP A 47 -10.91 -3.64 16.03
N ARG A 48 -10.85 -2.63 15.14
CA ARG A 48 -11.67 -2.57 13.92
C ARG A 48 -10.85 -2.93 12.68
N PHE A 49 -9.63 -3.41 12.89
CA PHE A 49 -8.75 -3.77 11.81
C PHE A 49 -9.27 -5.04 11.15
N ASP A 50 -9.35 -5.01 9.83
CA ASP A 50 -9.90 -6.09 9.02
C ASP A 50 -8.82 -6.52 8.03
N MET A 51 -8.29 -7.72 8.25
CA MET A 51 -7.28 -8.33 7.38
C MET A 51 -7.77 -8.48 5.93
N GLY A 52 -9.07 -8.67 5.71
CA GLY A 52 -9.64 -8.75 4.36
C GLY A 52 -9.45 -7.47 3.55
N ARG A 53 -9.40 -6.30 4.21
CA ARG A 53 -9.09 -5.01 3.56
C ARG A 53 -7.62 -4.91 3.16
N ILE A 54 -6.71 -5.44 3.97
CA ILE A 54 -5.28 -5.50 3.66
C ILE A 54 -5.03 -6.43 2.47
N GLU A 55 -5.55 -7.65 2.49
CA GLU A 55 -5.39 -8.59 1.37
C GLU A 55 -5.97 -8.05 0.06
N LYS A 56 -7.08 -7.30 0.14
CA LYS A 56 -7.67 -6.63 -1.03
C LYS A 56 -6.76 -5.52 -1.55
N ALA A 57 -6.17 -4.72 -0.66
CA ALA A 57 -5.20 -3.69 -0.99
C ALA A 57 -3.95 -4.26 -1.65
N GLU A 58 -3.37 -5.32 -1.08
CA GLU A 58 -2.20 -6.02 -1.61
C GLU A 58 -2.46 -6.58 -3.00
N ARG A 59 -3.60 -7.25 -3.20
CA ARG A 59 -4.02 -7.72 -4.54
C ARG A 59 -4.16 -6.58 -5.53
N GLN A 60 -4.65 -5.41 -5.10
CA GLN A 60 -4.77 -4.24 -5.97
C GLN A 60 -3.39 -3.67 -6.36
N ILE A 61 -2.46 -3.59 -5.40
CA ILE A 61 -1.09 -3.15 -5.65
C ILE A 61 -0.38 -4.13 -6.59
N LEU A 62 -0.45 -5.43 -6.32
CA LEU A 62 0.12 -6.47 -7.18
C LEU A 62 -0.40 -6.39 -8.62
N ARG A 63 -1.71 -6.19 -8.81
CA ARG A 63 -2.29 -5.95 -10.15
C ARG A 63 -1.69 -4.72 -10.82
N SER A 64 -1.50 -3.63 -10.09
CA SER A 64 -0.89 -2.41 -10.61
C SER A 64 0.57 -2.63 -11.01
N CYS A 65 1.37 -3.29 -10.16
CA CYS A 65 2.76 -3.65 -10.46
C CYS A 65 2.87 -4.42 -11.78
N ARG A 66 2.04 -5.46 -11.95
CA ARG A 66 1.99 -6.25 -13.19
C ARG A 66 1.61 -5.43 -14.42
N GLN A 67 0.63 -4.54 -14.29
CA GLN A 67 0.20 -3.68 -15.40
C GLN A 67 1.26 -2.66 -15.81
N GLN A 68 2.00 -2.13 -14.85
CA GLN A 68 2.98 -1.07 -15.07
C GLN A 68 4.41 -1.60 -15.28
N LYS A 69 4.63 -2.91 -15.12
CA LYS A 69 5.95 -3.58 -15.19
C LYS A 69 6.97 -2.94 -14.24
N ILE A 70 6.56 -2.73 -12.99
CA ILE A 70 7.39 -2.20 -11.90
C ILE A 70 7.28 -3.13 -10.69
N GLU A 71 8.39 -3.39 -10.02
CA GLU A 71 8.42 -4.16 -8.77
C GLU A 71 8.18 -3.24 -7.57
N ALA A 72 7.59 -3.78 -6.49
CA ALA A 72 7.30 -2.99 -5.31
C ALA A 72 7.58 -3.75 -4.00
N VAL A 73 8.23 -3.07 -3.05
CA VAL A 73 8.38 -3.51 -1.66
C VAL A 73 7.41 -2.69 -0.80
N VAL A 74 6.42 -3.35 -0.21
CA VAL A 74 5.34 -2.69 0.54
C VAL A 74 5.37 -3.10 2.00
N GLY A 75 5.50 -2.14 2.90
CA GLY A 75 5.39 -2.37 4.33
C GLY A 75 3.94 -2.59 4.75
N THR A 76 3.58 -3.85 5.00
CA THR A 76 2.24 -4.30 5.40
C THR A 76 2.23 -4.93 6.81
N VAL A 77 1.14 -5.59 7.18
CA VAL A 77 0.96 -6.41 8.38
C VAL A 77 0.38 -7.77 7.98
N HIS A 78 0.80 -8.81 8.68
CA HIS A 78 0.29 -10.17 8.53
C HIS A 78 0.03 -10.76 9.92
N GLU A 79 -0.90 -11.72 10.00
CA GLU A 79 -1.14 -12.56 11.17
C GLU A 79 -0.40 -13.91 11.03
#